data_AF-A0A975C2P7-F1
#
_entry.id   AF-A0A975C2P7-F1
#
_cell.length_a   1.000
_cell.length_b   1.000
_cell.length_c   1.000
_cell.angle_alpha   90.00
_cell.angle_beta   90.00
_cell.angle_gamma   90.00
#
_symmetry.space_group_name_H-M   'P 1'
#
loop_
_entity.id
_entity.type
_entity.pdbx_description
1 polymer ?
#
loop_
_entity_poly.entity_id
_entity_poly.type
_entity_poly.pdbx_seq_one_letter_code
_entity_poly.pdbx_strand_id
1 'polypeptide(L)'
;MRDRLHHLMTTAVNALGHPASLVVLLIAALVWRRIEPDSFDLHAVATLVAIAMTLIIQRGQNRDTAALQAKLDELILATEGARNEMAGLDEETADDIEEIKRTS
;
A
#
# COMPACT_ATOMS: atom_id res chain seq x y z
N MET A 1 -26.95 4.36 23.34
CA MET A 1 -26.42 5.63 22.78
C MET A 1 -24.93 5.54 22.41
N ARG A 2 -24.12 4.78 23.17
CA ARG A 2 -22.69 4.50 22.89
C ARG A 2 -22.45 3.71 21.59
N ASP A 3 -23.36 2.79 21.22
CA ASP A 3 -23.16 1.90 20.06
C ASP A 3 -23.33 2.59 18.69
N ARG A 4 -24.08 3.68 18.62
CA ARG A 4 -24.20 4.48 17.38
C ARG A 4 -22.93 5.28 17.08
N LEU A 5 -22.16 5.67 18.10
CA LEU A 5 -20.89 6.37 17.94
C LEU A 5 -19.80 5.43 17.41
N HIS A 6 -19.76 4.18 17.86
CA HIS A 6 -18.78 3.20 17.37
C HIS A 6 -19.00 2.87 15.88
N HIS A 7 -20.26 2.78 15.42
CA HIS A 7 -20.55 2.53 14.01
C HIS A 7 -20.27 3.74 13.09
N LEU A 8 -20.44 4.96 13.61
CA LEU A 8 -20.02 6.19 12.92
C LEU A 8 -18.50 6.30 12.85
N MET A 9 -17.79 5.93 13.93
CA MET A 9 -16.34 5.92 13.96
C MET A 9 -15.77 4.90 12.97
N THR A 10 -16.32 3.69 12.87
CA THR A 10 -15.82 2.68 11.92
C THR A 10 -16.12 3.04 10.46
N THR A 11 -17.25 3.69 10.19
CA THR A 11 -17.57 4.18 8.82
C THR A 11 -16.67 5.35 8.41
N ALA A 12 -16.37 6.26 9.35
CA ALA A 12 -15.40 7.33 9.13
C ALA A 12 -13.98 6.78 8.92
N VAL A 13 -13.58 5.76 9.69
CA VAL A 13 -12.28 5.09 9.59
C VAL A 13 -12.12 4.34 8.26
N ASN A 14 -13.15 3.67 7.76
CA ASN A 14 -13.09 3.04 6.43
C ASN A 14 -13.10 4.04 5.27
N ALA A 15 -13.71 5.23 5.45
CA ALA A 15 -13.65 6.31 4.46
C ALA A 15 -12.26 6.98 4.40
N LEU A 16 -11.45 6.86 5.46
CA LEU A 16 -10.08 7.39 5.52
C LEU A 16 -9.05 6.49 4.80
N GLY A 17 -9.41 5.26 4.43
CA GLY A 17 -8.46 4.25 3.94
C GLY A 17 -8.25 4.16 2.43
N HIS A 18 -8.97 4.92 1.60
CA HIS A 18 -8.91 4.76 0.14
C HIS A 18 -9.00 6.14 -0.57
N PRO A 19 -9.02 6.26 -1.92
CA PRO A 19 -8.98 7.56 -2.63
C PRO A 19 -10.18 8.50 -2.35
N ALA A 20 -10.96 8.21 -1.33
CA ALA A 20 -11.94 9.04 -0.67
C ALA A 20 -11.35 10.22 0.14
N SER A 21 -10.05 10.28 0.45
CA SER A 21 -9.48 11.40 1.22
C SER A 21 -9.72 12.79 0.60
N LEU A 22 -9.69 12.90 -0.74
CA LEU A 22 -10.03 14.14 -1.46
C LEU A 22 -11.52 14.46 -1.35
N VAL A 23 -12.38 13.44 -1.39
CA VAL A 23 -13.83 13.61 -1.25
C VAL A 23 -14.17 14.08 0.16
N VAL A 24 -13.53 13.50 1.19
CA VAL A 24 -13.66 13.92 2.58
C VAL A 24 -13.21 15.38 2.75
N LEU A 25 -12.09 15.78 2.14
CA LEU A 25 -11.62 17.17 2.16
C LEU A 25 -12.63 18.13 1.54
N LEU A 26 -13.22 17.78 0.39
CA LEU A 26 -14.23 18.59 -0.28
C LEU A 26 -15.52 18.72 0.56
N ILE A 27 -15.96 17.63 1.19
CA ILE A 27 -17.12 17.64 2.10
C ILE A 27 -16.81 18.53 3.31
N ALA A 28 -15.63 18.40 3.90
CA ALA A 28 -15.21 19.23 5.04
C ALA A 28 -15.17 20.72 4.66
N ALA A 29 -14.64 21.07 3.49
CA ALA A 29 -14.63 22.45 2.99
C ALA A 29 -16.06 23.01 2.79
N LEU A 30 -16.98 22.20 2.23
CA LEU A 30 -18.38 22.57 2.05
C LEU A 30 -19.10 22.78 3.38
N VAL A 31 -18.87 21.90 4.35
CA VAL A 31 -19.43 22.00 5.71
C VAL A 31 -18.91 23.27 6.39
N TRP A 32 -17.60 23.53 6.34
CA TRP A 32 -17.01 24.74 6.91
C TRP A 32 -17.65 25.98 6.30
N ARG A 33 -17.69 26.10 4.96
CA ARG A 33 -18.31 27.24 4.27
C ARG A 33 -19.77 27.49 4.70
N ARG A 34 -20.49 26.44 5.09
CA ARG A 34 -21.88 26.55 5.58
C ARG A 34 -22.00 26.97 7.04
N ILE A 35 -21.01 26.63 7.88
CA ILE A 35 -21.00 26.98 9.31
C ILE A 35 -20.58 28.44 9.48
N GLU A 36 -19.48 28.84 8.83
CA GLU A 36 -18.91 30.17 8.99
C GLU A 36 -18.39 30.65 7.62
N PRO A 37 -19.23 31.33 6.83
CA PRO A 37 -18.87 31.75 5.48
C PRO A 37 -17.81 32.86 5.48
N ASP A 38 -17.77 33.70 6.51
CA ASP A 38 -16.86 34.86 6.60
C ASP A 38 -15.40 34.43 6.84
N SER A 39 -15.16 33.24 7.40
CA SER A 39 -13.80 32.68 7.56
C SER A 39 -13.28 31.99 6.30
N PHE A 40 -14.07 31.91 5.23
CA PHE A 40 -13.69 31.29 3.95
C PHE A 40 -12.98 32.29 3.01
N ASP A 41 -11.91 32.90 3.51
CA ASP A 41 -11.09 33.87 2.78
C ASP A 41 -9.94 33.21 1.98
N LEU A 42 -9.02 34.02 1.46
CA LEU A 42 -7.85 33.53 0.72
C LEU A 42 -6.94 32.64 1.58
N HIS A 43 -6.86 32.86 2.90
CA HIS A 43 -6.07 32.01 3.79
C HIS A 43 -6.71 30.63 3.93
N ALA A 44 -8.03 30.56 4.12
CA ALA A 44 -8.75 29.29 4.14
C ALA A 44 -8.58 28.50 2.84
N VAL A 45 -8.64 29.18 1.69
CA VAL A 45 -8.37 28.56 0.38
C VAL A 45 -6.95 28.01 0.31
N ALA A 46 -5.94 28.76 0.76
CA ALA A 46 -4.55 28.31 0.78
C ALA A 46 -4.36 27.08 1.69
N THR A 47 -5.02 27.05 2.86
CA THR A 47 -5.01 25.88 3.75
C THR A 47 -5.61 24.65 3.07
N LEU A 48 -6.75 24.78 2.38
CA LEU A 48 -7.35 23.68 1.63
C LEU A 48 -6.44 23.16 0.51
N VAL A 49 -5.76 24.05 -0.21
CA VAL A 49 -4.79 23.69 -1.25
C VAL A 49 -3.60 22.94 -0.64
N ALA A 50 -3.06 23.39 0.49
CA ALA A 50 -1.95 22.72 1.16
C ALA A 50 -2.33 21.31 1.64
N ILE A 51 -3.53 21.14 2.20
CA ILE A 51 -4.03 19.83 2.61
C ILE A 51 -4.23 18.93 1.37
N ALA A 52 -4.84 19.45 0.31
CA ALA A 52 -5.03 18.71 -0.94
C ALA A 52 -3.69 18.26 -1.54
N MET A 53 -2.69 19.14 -1.59
CA MET A 53 -1.34 18.83 -2.04
C MET A 53 -0.73 17.69 -1.23
N THR A 54 -0.82 17.76 0.10
CA THR A 54 -0.31 16.70 1.00
C THR A 54 -0.97 15.35 0.70
N LEU A 55 -2.28 15.31 0.48
CA LEU A 55 -3.01 14.09 0.12
C LEU A 55 -2.59 13.52 -1.24
N ILE A 56 -2.35 14.39 -2.22
CA ILE A 56 -1.89 13.96 -3.55
C ILE A 56 -0.49 13.34 -3.45
N ILE A 57 0.42 13.98 -2.71
CA ILE A 57 1.78 13.46 -2.50
C ILE A 57 1.74 12.11 -1.80
N GLN A 58 0.95 11.96 -0.74
CA GLN A 58 0.80 10.68 -0.02
C GLN A 58 0.34 9.54 -0.95
N ARG A 59 -0.55 9.82 -1.91
CA ARG A 59 -0.99 8.81 -2.89
C ARG A 59 0.12 8.37 -3.85
N GLY A 60 0.92 9.32 -4.32
CA GLY A 60 2.08 9.00 -5.17
C GLY A 60 3.06 8.10 -4.43
N GLN A 61 3.43 8.49 -3.20
CA GLN A 61 4.37 7.76 -2.36
C GLN A 61 3.93 6.33 -2.03
N ASN A 62 2.63 6.10 -1.80
CA ASN A 62 2.10 4.75 -1.54
C ASN A 62 2.30 3.81 -2.73
N ARG A 63 2.12 4.31 -3.96
CA ARG A 63 2.31 3.52 -5.18
C ARG A 63 3.79 3.24 -5.43
N ASP A 64 4.65 4.22 -5.18
CA ASP A 64 6.10 4.08 -5.36
C ASP A 64 6.69 3.09 -4.35
N THR A 65 6.21 3.14 -3.10
CA THR A 65 6.60 2.19 -2.05
C THR A 65 6.19 0.76 -2.40
N ALA A 66 4.96 0.56 -2.90
CA ALA A 66 4.49 -0.76 -3.32
C ALA A 66 5.29 -1.32 -4.51
N ALA A 67 5.65 -0.48 -5.48
CA ALA A 67 6.49 -0.90 -6.61
C ALA A 67 7.93 -1.23 -6.19
N LEU A 68 8.47 -0.51 -5.20
CA LEU A 68 9.80 -0.78 -4.64
C LEU A 68 9.82 -2.12 -3.89
N GLN A 69 8.78 -2.43 -3.12
CA GLN A 69 8.63 -3.73 -2.46
C GLN A 69 8.54 -4.88 -3.48
N ALA A 70 7.71 -4.75 -4.51
CA ALA A 70 7.60 -5.79 -5.55
C ALA A 70 8.93 -6.07 -6.28
N LYS A 71 9.76 -5.04 -6.50
CA LYS A 71 11.10 -5.21 -7.07
C LYS A 71 12.09 -5.88 -6.12
N LEU A 72 12.01 -5.55 -4.82
CA LEU A 72 12.82 -6.23 -3.79
C LEU A 72 12.43 -7.70 -3.68
N ASP A 73 11.13 -8.01 -3.72
CA ASP A 73 10.63 -9.38 -3.71
C ASP A 73 11.16 -10.17 -4.91
N GLU A 74 11.17 -9.57 -6.10
CA GLU A 74 11.75 -10.18 -7.31
C GLU A 74 13.26 -10.43 -7.18
N LEU A 75 14.02 -9.49 -6.59
CA LEU A 75 15.45 -9.66 -6.35
C LEU A 75 15.72 -10.76 -5.32
N ILE A 76 14.94 -10.83 -4.24
CA ILE A 76 15.03 -11.89 -3.24
C ILE A 76 14.74 -13.24 -3.92
N LEU A 77 13.66 -13.33 -4.68
CA LEU A 77 13.30 -14.52 -5.43
C LEU A 77 14.39 -14.92 -6.44
N ALA A 78 15.01 -13.97 -7.14
CA ALA A 78 16.11 -14.26 -8.05
C ALA A 78 17.36 -14.76 -7.29
N THR A 79 17.63 -14.26 -6.08
CA THR A 79 18.74 -14.75 -5.25
C THR A 79 18.45 -16.10 -4.58
N GLU A 80 17.20 -16.42 -4.26
CA GLU A 80 16.78 -17.74 -3.80
C GLU A 80 16.71 -18.75 -4.95
N GLY A 81 16.18 -18.34 -6.11
CA GLY A 81 16.13 -19.11 -7.35
C GLY A 81 17.52 -19.46 -7.85
N ALA A 82 18.48 -18.51 -7.84
CA ALA A 82 19.87 -18.80 -8.16
C ALA A 82 20.53 -19.73 -7.11
N ARG A 83 20.07 -19.71 -5.86
CA ARG A 83 20.54 -20.64 -4.82
C ARG A 83 19.93 -22.04 -4.98
N ASN A 84 18.72 -22.15 -5.52
CA ASN A 84 18.05 -23.41 -5.84
C ASN A 84 18.58 -24.02 -7.17
N GLU A 85 18.91 -23.18 -8.15
CA GLU A 85 19.54 -23.60 -9.41
C GLU A 85 21.02 -24.00 -9.19
N MET A 86 21.72 -23.36 -8.24
CA MET A 86 23.04 -23.83 -7.77
C MET A 86 22.97 -25.06 -6.86
N ALA A 87 21.86 -25.31 -6.15
CA ALA A 87 21.63 -26.56 -5.42
C ALA A 87 21.27 -27.73 -6.36
N GLY A 88 20.62 -27.45 -7.49
CA GLY A 88 20.33 -28.44 -8.53
C GLY A 88 21.54 -28.83 -9.40
N LEU A 89 22.62 -28.05 -9.37
CA LEU A 89 23.89 -28.38 -10.03
C LEU A 89 24.82 -29.28 -9.17
N ASP A 90 24.54 -29.43 -7.88
CA ASP A 90 25.25 -30.37 -6.98
C ASP A 90 24.59 -31.77 -6.95
N GLU A 91 23.32 -31.89 -7.37
CA GLU A 91 22.62 -33.19 -7.47
C GLU A 91 22.85 -33.91 -8.81
N GLU A 92 23.24 -33.20 -9.87
CA GLU A 92 23.51 -33.81 -11.20
C GLU A 92 24.90 -34.49 -11.32
N THR A 93 25.69 -34.56 -10.23
CA THR A 93 27.00 -35.25 -10.24
C THR A 93 27.05 -36.50 -9.34
N ALA A 94 25.99 -36.81 -8.57
CA ALA A 94 26.03 -37.88 -7.56
C ALA A 94 25.18 -39.12 -7.85
N ASP A 95 24.27 -39.11 -8.84
CA ASP A 95 23.23 -40.15 -8.96
C ASP A 95 23.39 -41.13 -10.15
N ASP A 96 24.57 -41.23 -10.75
CA ASP A 96 24.88 -42.25 -11.76
C ASP A 96 25.70 -43.45 -11.21
N ILE A 97 25.86 -43.56 -9.89
CA ILE A 97 26.65 -44.64 -9.28
C ILE A 97 25.92 -45.37 -8.15
N GLU A 98 24.60 -45.60 -8.21
CA GLU A 98 24.02 -46.61 -7.29
C GLU A 98 22.68 -47.27 -7.66
N GLU A 99 22.48 -47.81 -8.87
CA GLU A 99 21.50 -48.93 -8.97
C GLU A 99 21.79 -49.98 -10.06
N ILE A 100 23.04 -50.44 -10.11
CA ILE A 100 23.34 -51.86 -10.39
C ILE A 100 22.90 -52.67 -9.15
N LYS A 101 21.60 -52.72 -8.87
CA LYS A 101 21.04 -53.62 -7.85
C LYS A 101 19.51 -53.59 -7.92
N ARG A 102 18.91 -54.56 -8.64
CA ARG A 102 17.58 -55.18 -8.41
C ARG A 102 16.76 -55.42 -9.69
N THR A 103 17.40 -55.86 -10.76
CA THR A 103 16.74 -56.73 -11.76
C THR A 103 17.69 -57.86 -12.14
N SER A 104 17.82 -58.81 -11.23
CA SER A 104 18.25 -60.19 -11.42
C SER A 104 17.70 -61.02 -10.27
#